data_AF-A0A385AEU8-F1
#
_entry.id   AF-A0A385AEU8-F1
#
_cell.length_a   1.000
_cell.length_b   1.000
_cell.length_c   1.000
_cell.angle_alpha   90.00
_cell.angle_beta   90.00
_cell.angle_gamma   90.00
#
_symmetry.space_group_name_H-M   'P 1'
#
loop_
_entity.id
_entity.type
_entity.pdbx_description
1 polymer ?
#
loop_
_entity_poly.entity_id
_entity_poly.type
_entity_poly.pdbx_seq_one_letter_code
_entity_poly.pdbx_strand_id
1 'polypeptide(L)'
;MVKIGVRKPSIKRSIKARTTGKLKRSVKRAVIPYYGKKGTGMLKNPKKAVYNRIYNKTTVGINPMSQIGASKKTSHPKVKPTVTTKVPIQTGKDSNIAWGLWLLFGWLGGHRYYLGRKGTGFIMTLLALLTAGYGLIITIPWMLLDTIRINKWLAEYKQSPVAEQPTPEIIPEVDETMPETAPIPDEPAIDPVTPIIQKNKPNIVKLKKDLYNFIVLDIETTGLSAENEGITQVSALKYIDNKKVAQFNKYVNPEHEIPKEVQFLTHISPETVINEPTFTEIIPELRDFIGGLPIIGHNINFDINFLTTHGYTDKQIFIEDTVTIARKKLPNLENYKLETLKKHYGIKNQSHNSLDDCETTAFIYQQIRDGSTDKIIAGDSAELTKSSDKLSGLRFCITGQFMEMTRSEIKFLIEQNGGRVTSAVSGLTDYLIDGEQVYEGLKDGVHSSAELKAQEFIDNGGKIKIIGLDELNELIA
;
A
#
# COMPACT_ATOMS: atom_id res chain seq x y z
N MET A 1 -24.76 32.30 -1.47
CA MET A 1 -24.25 32.39 -0.09
C MET A 1 -24.73 31.18 0.71
N VAL A 2 -23.83 30.27 1.12
CA VAL A 2 -24.17 29.12 1.97
C VAL A 2 -24.08 29.55 3.44
N LYS A 3 -25.18 29.44 4.19
CA LYS A 3 -25.22 29.74 5.63
C LYS A 3 -24.48 28.65 6.41
N ILE A 4 -23.29 28.97 6.90
CA ILE A 4 -22.56 28.17 7.90
C ILE A 4 -23.04 28.63 9.28
N GLY A 5 -23.63 27.72 10.06
CA GLY A 5 -24.07 27.98 11.42
C GLY A 5 -24.06 26.71 12.28
N VAL A 6 -23.67 26.85 13.54
CA VAL A 6 -23.55 25.74 14.49
C VAL A 6 -24.93 25.15 14.78
N ARG A 7 -25.08 23.83 14.57
CA ARG A 7 -26.34 23.13 14.87
C ARG A 7 -26.63 23.17 16.37
N LYS A 8 -27.79 23.68 16.77
CA LYS A 8 -28.27 23.58 18.16
C LYS A 8 -28.55 22.11 18.53
N PRO A 9 -27.94 21.57 19.60
CA PRO A 9 -28.24 20.22 20.06
C PRO A 9 -29.69 20.15 20.57
N SER A 10 -30.48 19.21 20.03
CA SER A 10 -31.86 18.98 20.47
C SER A 10 -31.91 17.87 21.52
N ILE A 11 -32.19 18.24 22.76
CA ILE A 11 -32.36 17.32 23.90
C ILE A 11 -33.44 16.27 23.58
N LYS A 12 -34.55 16.68 22.96
CA LYS A 12 -35.64 15.77 22.56
C LYS A 12 -35.18 14.71 21.54
N ARG A 13 -34.34 15.07 20.56
CA ARG A 13 -33.78 14.11 19.60
C ARG A 13 -32.78 13.16 20.27
N SER A 14 -31.98 13.67 21.21
CA SER A 14 -31.04 12.85 22.00
C SER A 14 -31.77 11.82 22.87
N ILE A 15 -32.84 12.24 23.56
CA ILE A 15 -33.67 11.34 24.37
C ILE A 15 -34.39 10.32 23.49
N LYS A 16 -34.99 10.73 22.36
CA LYS A 16 -35.65 9.81 21.41
C LYS A 16 -34.67 8.77 20.85
N ALA A 17 -33.46 9.16 20.49
CA ALA A 17 -32.42 8.23 20.04
C ALA A 17 -32.07 7.21 21.14
N ARG A 18 -31.99 7.64 22.40
CA ARG A 18 -31.73 6.76 23.55
C ARG A 18 -32.89 5.79 23.85
N THR A 19 -34.13 6.27 23.83
CA THR A 19 -35.31 5.48 24.21
C THR A 19 -35.77 4.54 23.10
N THR A 20 -35.90 5.03 21.86
CA THR A 20 -36.29 4.22 20.71
C THR A 20 -35.26 3.13 20.41
N GLY A 21 -33.96 3.44 20.58
CA GLY A 21 -32.89 2.46 20.42
C GLY A 21 -32.87 1.37 21.49
N LYS A 22 -33.34 1.66 22.71
CA LYS A 22 -33.44 0.67 23.80
C LYS A 22 -34.60 -0.29 23.55
N LEU A 23 -35.78 0.24 23.18
CA LEU A 23 -36.96 -0.55 22.87
C LEU A 23 -36.75 -1.45 21.62
N LYS A 24 -36.16 -0.91 20.55
CA LYS A 24 -35.85 -1.73 19.36
C LYS A 24 -34.85 -2.85 19.66
N ARG A 25 -33.92 -2.64 20.59
CA ARG A 25 -32.96 -3.68 21.03
C ARG A 25 -33.62 -4.74 21.91
N SER A 26 -34.56 -4.39 22.79
CA SER A 26 -35.28 -5.36 23.62
C SER A 26 -36.17 -6.26 22.75
N VAL A 27 -36.93 -5.69 21.82
CA VAL A 27 -37.75 -6.46 20.87
C VAL A 27 -36.89 -7.40 20.03
N LYS A 28 -35.77 -6.91 19.48
CA LYS A 28 -34.87 -7.77 18.70
C LYS A 28 -34.19 -8.87 19.52
N ARG A 29 -33.92 -8.65 20.81
CA ARG A 29 -33.41 -9.69 21.73
C ARG A 29 -34.43 -10.78 22.03
N ALA A 30 -35.72 -10.45 22.04
CA ALA A 30 -36.80 -11.40 22.28
C ALA A 30 -37.06 -12.31 21.06
N VAL A 31 -36.88 -11.77 19.84
CA VAL A 31 -37.20 -12.49 18.59
C VAL A 31 -35.99 -13.18 17.96
N ILE A 32 -34.79 -12.64 18.13
CA ILE A 32 -33.57 -13.17 17.50
C ILE A 32 -32.65 -13.75 18.59
N PRO A 33 -32.51 -15.09 18.66
CA PRO A 33 -31.55 -15.73 19.54
C PRO A 33 -30.15 -15.12 19.34
N TYR A 34 -29.46 -14.85 20.45
CA TYR A 34 -28.09 -14.33 20.46
C TYR A 34 -27.91 -12.87 19.95
N TYR A 35 -28.98 -12.11 19.69
CA TYR A 35 -28.89 -10.71 19.25
C TYR A 35 -28.19 -9.80 20.28
N GLY A 36 -27.06 -9.21 19.89
CA GLY A 36 -26.27 -8.31 20.73
C GLY A 36 -25.43 -8.97 21.82
N LYS A 37 -25.24 -10.30 21.77
CA LYS A 37 -24.19 -11.00 22.54
C LYS A 37 -22.84 -10.89 21.80
N LYS A 38 -21.74 -10.70 22.52
CA LYS A 38 -20.38 -10.58 21.96
C LYS A 38 -19.97 -11.90 21.31
N GLY A 39 -19.30 -11.87 20.16
CA GLY A 39 -18.80 -13.08 19.46
C GLY A 39 -19.78 -13.77 18.49
N THR A 40 -21.07 -13.48 18.56
CA THR A 40 -22.10 -14.10 17.70
C THR A 40 -22.00 -13.74 16.23
N GLY A 41 -21.24 -12.69 15.91
CA GLY A 41 -20.86 -12.37 14.54
C GLY A 41 -20.14 -13.52 13.85
N MET A 42 -19.25 -14.24 14.55
CA MET A 42 -18.51 -15.37 13.98
C MET A 42 -19.43 -16.53 13.59
N LEU A 43 -20.47 -16.79 14.38
CA LEU A 43 -21.46 -17.83 14.10
C LEU A 43 -22.42 -17.45 12.95
N LYS A 44 -22.80 -16.17 12.87
CA LYS A 44 -23.85 -15.74 11.92
C LYS A 44 -23.30 -15.33 10.56
N ASN A 45 -22.14 -14.68 10.53
CA ASN A 45 -21.46 -14.27 9.31
C ASN A 45 -19.95 -14.14 9.61
N PRO A 46 -19.20 -15.26 9.54
CA PRO A 46 -17.79 -15.29 9.91
C PRO A 46 -16.96 -14.30 9.09
N LYS A 47 -17.20 -14.22 7.77
CA LYS A 47 -16.52 -13.25 6.87
C LYS A 47 -16.68 -11.81 7.34
N LYS A 48 -17.92 -11.38 7.62
CA LYS A 48 -18.21 -10.02 8.10
C LYS A 48 -17.69 -9.77 9.52
N ALA A 49 -17.64 -10.79 10.37
CA ALA A 49 -17.14 -10.68 11.74
C ALA A 49 -15.61 -10.54 11.78
N VAL A 50 -14.89 -11.30 10.95
CA VAL A 50 -13.45 -11.18 10.73
C VAL A 50 -13.14 -9.81 10.13
N TYR A 51 -13.82 -9.43 9.04
CA TYR A 51 -13.70 -8.09 8.44
C TYR A 51 -13.90 -6.97 9.47
N ASN A 52 -14.97 -7.02 10.27
CA ASN A 52 -15.22 -6.00 11.29
C ASN A 52 -14.20 -6.03 12.44
N ARG A 53 -13.61 -7.19 12.76
CA ARG A 53 -12.57 -7.30 13.80
C ARG A 53 -11.27 -6.63 13.34
N ILE A 54 -10.95 -6.76 12.05
CA ILE A 54 -9.80 -6.10 11.41
C ILE A 54 -10.11 -4.59 11.26
N TYR A 55 -11.27 -4.23 10.72
CA TYR A 55 -11.71 -2.84 10.50
C TYR A 55 -11.88 -2.01 11.79
N ASN A 56 -12.39 -2.60 12.88
CA ASN A 56 -12.55 -1.89 14.18
C ASN A 56 -11.22 -1.74 14.93
N LYS A 57 -10.18 -2.51 14.57
CA LYS A 57 -8.81 -2.23 15.04
C LYS A 57 -8.20 -1.03 14.30
N THR A 58 -8.78 -0.57 13.18
CA THR A 58 -8.16 0.41 12.26
C THR A 58 -9.03 1.58 11.80
N THR A 59 -10.20 1.80 12.41
CA THR A 59 -10.99 3.02 12.15
C THR A 59 -10.79 4.06 13.26
N VAL A 60 -9.99 5.09 13.01
CA VAL A 60 -10.14 6.39 13.70
C VAL A 60 -11.25 7.16 12.98
N GLY A 61 -12.37 7.39 13.66
CA GLY A 61 -13.45 8.21 13.12
C GLY A 61 -12.99 9.65 12.93
N ILE A 62 -13.08 10.18 11.71
CA ILE A 62 -12.91 11.60 11.44
C ILE A 62 -14.18 12.31 11.89
N ASN A 63 -14.15 12.90 13.09
CA ASN A 63 -15.01 14.02 13.44
C ASN A 63 -14.18 15.31 13.32
N PRO A 64 -14.61 16.33 12.57
CA PRO A 64 -13.99 17.64 12.65
C PRO A 64 -14.45 18.34 13.93
N MET A 65 -13.48 18.78 14.73
CA MET A 65 -13.59 19.95 15.61
C MET A 65 -14.49 19.82 16.86
N SER A 66 -14.01 19.09 17.86
CA SER A 66 -14.20 19.44 19.28
C SER A 66 -12.98 19.13 20.16
N GLN A 67 -11.77 19.24 19.60
CA GLN A 67 -10.52 19.29 20.35
C GLN A 67 -9.60 20.32 19.69
N ILE A 68 -9.91 21.61 19.91
CA ILE A 68 -8.90 22.65 19.84
C ILE A 68 -8.09 22.50 21.12
N GLY A 69 -6.90 21.92 21.00
CA GLY A 69 -5.99 21.69 22.11
C GLY A 69 -4.70 21.10 21.59
N ALA A 70 -3.76 21.99 21.27
CA ALA A 70 -2.35 21.72 21.01
C ALA A 70 -1.99 21.04 19.67
N SER A 71 -2.03 21.87 18.62
CA SER A 71 -0.90 22.11 17.70
C SER A 71 0.20 21.03 17.67
N LYS A 72 0.09 20.11 16.71
CA LYS A 72 1.27 19.67 15.95
C LYS A 72 1.68 20.84 15.06
N LYS A 73 2.70 21.60 15.45
CA LYS A 73 3.45 22.41 14.49
C LYS A 73 4.46 21.49 13.83
N THR A 74 4.16 21.15 12.58
CA THR A 74 5.07 20.55 11.63
C THR A 74 6.23 21.52 11.38
N SER A 75 7.45 21.12 11.67
CA SER A 75 8.58 21.50 10.82
C SER A 75 8.63 20.48 9.68
N HIS A 76 8.96 20.86 8.45
CA HIS A 76 10.28 21.32 8.04
C HIS A 76 10.15 22.11 6.72
N PRO A 77 11.18 22.80 6.20
CA PRO A 77 12.61 22.56 6.46
C PRO A 77 13.47 23.81 6.60
N LYS A 78 14.65 23.65 7.21
CA LYS A 78 15.87 24.31 6.71
C LYS A 78 17.11 23.57 7.23
N VAL A 79 17.93 23.22 6.25
CA VAL A 79 19.25 22.57 6.27
C VAL A 79 20.13 22.99 7.46
N LYS A 80 20.98 22.09 7.95
CA LYS A 80 22.28 22.50 8.50
C LYS A 80 23.42 21.67 7.92
N PRO A 81 24.58 22.31 7.64
CA PRO A 81 25.80 21.61 7.28
C PRO A 81 26.46 20.97 8.51
N THR A 82 27.40 20.09 8.16
CA THR A 82 28.35 19.23 8.86
C THR A 82 28.93 19.72 10.22
N VAL A 83 29.32 18.69 11.00
CA VAL A 83 30.30 18.64 12.10
C VAL A 83 29.86 19.16 13.47
N THR A 84 29.60 18.25 14.41
CA THR A 84 30.54 17.85 15.48
C THR A 84 29.77 16.97 16.47
N THR A 85 30.22 15.74 16.62
CA THR A 85 29.76 14.74 17.59
C THR A 85 29.68 15.33 19.00
N LYS A 86 28.47 15.39 19.56
CA LYS A 86 28.28 15.39 21.01
C LYS A 86 27.47 14.15 21.36
N VAL A 87 28.17 13.19 21.96
CA VAL A 87 27.61 12.00 22.60
C VAL A 87 26.46 12.45 23.51
N PRO A 88 25.23 11.91 23.36
CA PRO A 88 24.14 12.30 24.24
C PRO A 88 24.38 11.69 25.62
N ILE A 89 24.60 12.57 26.61
CA ILE A 89 24.54 12.21 28.03
C ILE A 89 23.09 11.81 28.34
N GLN A 90 22.90 10.59 28.84
CA GLN A 90 21.59 10.08 29.23
C GLN A 90 21.03 10.93 30.40
N THR A 91 19.89 11.58 30.19
CA THR A 91 19.15 12.21 31.30
C THR A 91 18.50 11.11 32.14
N GLY A 92 18.95 10.92 33.38
CA GLY A 92 18.35 9.97 34.32
C GLY A 92 16.85 10.21 34.53
N LYS A 93 16.12 9.16 34.97
CA LYS A 93 14.68 9.26 35.29
C LYS A 93 14.43 10.30 36.38
N ASP A 94 13.36 11.09 36.20
CA ASP A 94 13.02 12.19 37.10
C ASP A 94 12.36 11.66 38.37
N SER A 95 12.91 12.08 39.52
CA SER A 95 12.38 11.75 40.84
C SER A 95 10.93 12.21 41.00
N ASN A 96 10.59 13.40 40.48
CA ASN A 96 9.25 13.96 40.61
C ASN A 96 8.20 13.12 39.89
N ILE A 97 8.56 12.55 38.74
CA ILE A 97 7.69 11.66 37.98
C ILE A 97 7.52 10.32 38.72
N ALA A 98 8.60 9.77 39.31
CA ALA A 98 8.52 8.54 40.09
C ALA A 98 7.61 8.69 41.32
N TRP A 99 7.74 9.79 42.07
CA TRP A 99 6.89 10.08 43.23
C TRP A 99 5.45 10.42 42.85
N GLY A 100 5.22 11.16 41.75
CA GLY A 100 3.88 11.43 41.24
C GLY A 100 3.15 10.15 40.80
N LEU A 101 3.86 9.22 40.17
CA LEU A 101 3.30 7.92 39.79
C LEU A 101 3.05 7.02 41.00
N TRP A 102 3.87 7.10 42.05
CA TRP A 102 3.63 6.38 43.30
C TRP A 102 2.35 6.90 43.99
N LEU A 103 2.14 8.22 44.02
CA LEU A 103 0.96 8.81 44.66
C LEU A 103 -0.34 8.46 43.92
N LEU A 104 -0.36 8.61 42.59
CA LEU A 104 -1.60 8.46 41.79
C LEU A 104 -1.87 7.00 41.40
N PHE A 105 -0.80 6.23 41.16
CA PHE A 105 -0.87 4.88 40.58
C PHE A 105 -0.01 3.86 41.32
N GLY A 106 0.44 4.14 42.54
CA GLY A 106 1.30 3.24 43.30
C GLY A 106 0.62 1.93 43.66
N TRP A 107 -0.70 1.96 43.88
CA TRP A 107 -1.51 0.76 44.14
C TRP A 107 -1.62 -0.16 42.92
N LEU A 108 -1.33 0.35 41.72
CA LEU A 108 -1.20 -0.42 40.47
C LEU A 108 0.26 -0.69 40.07
N GLY A 109 1.24 -0.20 40.85
CA GLY A 109 2.67 -0.35 40.58
C GLY A 109 3.25 0.61 39.54
N GLY A 110 2.58 1.73 39.23
CA GLY A 110 2.98 2.68 38.18
C GLY A 110 4.42 3.20 38.30
N HIS A 111 4.86 3.55 39.51
CA HIS A 111 6.23 3.98 39.79
C HIS A 111 7.27 2.88 39.53
N ARG A 112 6.92 1.61 39.76
CA ARG A 112 7.81 0.47 39.50
C ARG A 112 8.03 0.25 38.01
N TYR A 113 6.98 0.40 37.19
CA TYR A 113 7.14 0.36 35.73
C TYR A 113 8.02 1.50 35.23
N TYR A 114 7.78 2.72 35.74
CA TYR A 114 8.61 3.88 35.40
C TYR A 114 10.06 3.62 35.76
N LEU A 115 10.37 3.03 36.91
CA LEU A 115 11.73 2.71 37.34
C LEU A 115 12.30 1.41 36.74
N GLY A 116 11.62 0.77 35.79
CA GLY A 116 12.11 -0.42 35.08
C GLY A 116 11.90 -1.76 35.82
N ARG A 117 11.22 -1.77 36.96
CA ARG A 117 10.93 -2.96 37.78
C ARG A 117 9.64 -3.67 37.33
N LYS A 118 9.57 -4.01 36.03
CA LYS A 118 8.35 -4.50 35.34
C LYS A 118 7.71 -5.72 36.01
N GLY A 119 8.50 -6.71 36.45
CA GLY A 119 7.97 -7.94 37.07
C GLY A 119 7.21 -7.66 38.38
N THR A 120 7.81 -6.88 39.28
CA THR A 120 7.12 -6.53 40.54
C THR A 120 5.97 -5.53 40.35
N GLY A 121 6.06 -4.66 39.34
CA GLY A 121 4.93 -3.82 38.93
C GLY A 121 3.74 -4.65 38.47
N PHE A 122 3.99 -5.70 37.69
CA PHE A 122 2.96 -6.63 37.21
C PHE A 122 2.25 -7.37 38.34
N ILE A 123 3.00 -7.86 39.33
CA ILE A 123 2.42 -8.52 40.51
C ILE A 123 1.48 -7.57 41.27
N MET A 124 1.86 -6.30 41.45
CA MET A 124 1.00 -5.30 42.09
C MET A 124 -0.26 -5.01 41.28
N THR A 125 -0.13 -4.85 39.95
CA THR A 125 -1.29 -4.62 39.07
C THR A 125 -2.26 -5.81 39.14
N LEU A 126 -1.74 -7.05 39.15
CA LEU A 126 -2.55 -8.26 39.21
C LEU A 126 -3.28 -8.40 40.56
N LEU A 127 -2.59 -8.16 41.68
CA LEU A 127 -3.20 -8.19 43.01
C LEU A 127 -4.29 -7.13 43.16
N ALA A 128 -4.07 -5.93 42.63
CA ALA A 128 -5.07 -4.86 42.64
C ALA A 128 -6.32 -5.21 41.82
N LEU A 129 -6.17 -5.93 40.71
CA LEU A 129 -7.29 -6.34 39.85
C LEU A 129 -8.06 -7.54 40.40
N LEU A 130 -7.37 -8.55 40.94
CA LEU A 130 -8.00 -9.78 41.44
C LEU A 130 -8.85 -9.57 42.70
N THR A 131 -8.58 -8.50 43.45
CA THR A 131 -9.24 -8.22 44.73
C THR A 131 -10.42 -7.25 44.60
N ALA A 132 -10.84 -6.95 43.36
CA ALA A 132 -12.07 -6.22 43.03
C ALA A 132 -12.31 -4.93 43.84
N GLY A 133 -11.24 -4.19 44.19
CA GLY A 133 -11.29 -2.94 44.95
C GLY A 133 -10.76 -3.03 46.39
N TYR A 134 -10.61 -4.22 46.96
CA TYR A 134 -9.94 -4.42 48.27
C TYR A 134 -8.41 -4.44 48.17
N GLY A 135 -7.86 -4.43 46.96
CA GLY A 135 -6.42 -4.50 46.69
C GLY A 135 -5.61 -3.36 47.26
N LEU A 136 -6.23 -2.22 47.54
CA LEU A 136 -5.60 -1.12 48.26
C LEU A 136 -5.12 -1.58 49.64
N ILE A 137 -5.92 -2.34 50.38
CA ILE A 137 -5.56 -2.80 51.74
C ILE A 137 -4.34 -3.73 51.70
N ILE A 138 -4.26 -4.60 50.69
CA ILE A 138 -3.18 -5.57 50.54
C ILE A 138 -1.90 -4.91 50.00
N THR A 139 -2.03 -3.89 49.15
CA THR A 139 -0.89 -3.21 48.51
C THR A 139 -0.32 -2.06 49.35
N ILE A 140 -1.06 -1.52 50.33
CA ILE A 140 -0.60 -0.43 51.21
C ILE A 140 0.72 -0.76 51.93
N PRO A 141 0.91 -1.92 52.58
CA PRO A 141 2.20 -2.26 53.21
C PRO A 141 3.36 -2.25 52.21
N TRP A 142 3.12 -2.71 50.98
CA TRP A 142 4.11 -2.69 49.90
C TRP A 142 4.39 -1.27 49.40
N MET A 143 3.36 -0.43 49.28
CA MET A 143 3.51 0.98 48.89
C MET A 143 4.31 1.77 49.93
N LEU A 144 4.12 1.49 51.22
CA LEU A 144 4.90 2.11 52.30
C LEU A 144 6.37 1.70 52.23
N LEU A 145 6.66 0.42 51.99
CA LEU A 145 8.04 -0.04 51.78
C LEU A 145 8.67 0.61 50.53
N ASP A 146 7.88 0.90 49.51
CA ASP A 146 8.37 1.55 48.29
C ASP A 146 8.79 3.01 48.50
N THR A 147 8.24 3.71 49.50
CA THR A 147 8.68 5.08 49.82
C THR A 147 10.17 5.14 50.19
N ILE A 148 10.68 4.08 50.82
CA ILE A 148 12.09 3.95 51.19
C ILE A 148 12.92 3.49 49.98
N ARG A 149 12.32 2.69 49.09
CA ARG A 149 13.03 2.05 47.97
C ARG A 149 13.11 2.92 46.71
N ILE A 150 12.17 3.84 46.48
CA ILE A 150 12.13 4.69 45.27
C ILE A 150 13.42 5.50 45.11
N ASN A 151 13.90 6.12 46.19
CA ASN A 151 15.14 6.90 46.14
C ASN A 151 16.36 6.01 45.87
N LYS A 152 16.38 4.80 46.44
CA LYS A 152 17.41 3.80 46.15
C LYS A 152 17.37 3.35 44.68
N TRP A 153 16.19 3.08 44.14
CA TRP A 153 16.01 2.68 42.74
C TRP A 153 16.35 3.77 41.74
N LEU A 154 16.08 5.03 42.07
CA LEU A 154 16.53 6.18 41.27
C LEU A 154 18.05 6.30 41.26
N ALA A 155 18.72 5.99 42.38
CA ALA A 155 20.18 5.95 42.46
C ALA A 155 20.79 4.77 41.66
N GLU A 156 20.19 3.58 41.75
CA GLU A 156 20.57 2.41 40.95
C GLU A 156 20.43 2.67 39.43
N TYR A 157 19.40 3.43 39.03
CA TYR A 157 19.21 3.83 37.63
C TYR A 157 20.25 4.85 37.16
N LYS A 158 20.77 5.71 38.05
CA LYS A 158 21.85 6.64 37.77
C LYS A 158 23.23 5.97 37.67
N GLN A 159 23.36 4.73 38.18
CA GLN A 159 24.62 3.99 38.26
C GLN A 159 24.64 2.73 37.37
N SER A 160 23.58 2.41 36.64
CA SER A 160 23.55 1.25 35.75
C SER A 160 24.52 1.46 34.58
N PRO A 161 25.58 0.65 34.43
CA PRO A 161 26.48 0.73 33.29
C PRO A 161 25.73 0.36 32.01
N VAL A 162 26.13 0.96 30.88
CA VAL A 162 25.70 0.53 29.55
C VAL A 162 26.09 -0.94 29.39
N ALA A 163 25.14 -1.78 28.97
CA ALA A 163 25.49 -3.13 28.52
C ALA A 163 26.39 -3.00 27.30
N GLU A 164 27.69 -3.25 27.48
CA GLU A 164 28.65 -3.34 26.38
C GLU A 164 28.17 -4.41 25.40
N GLN A 165 28.04 -4.01 24.14
CA GLN A 165 27.98 -4.94 23.02
C GLN A 165 29.30 -5.71 22.98
N PRO A 166 29.32 -7.03 22.73
CA PRO A 166 30.54 -7.81 22.78
C PRO A 166 31.55 -7.29 21.75
N THR A 167 32.71 -6.88 22.24
CA THR A 167 33.90 -6.57 21.44
C THR A 167 34.33 -7.82 20.68
N PRO A 168 34.77 -7.74 19.40
CA PRO A 168 35.30 -8.90 18.70
C PRO A 168 36.55 -9.41 19.43
N GLU A 169 36.59 -10.73 19.63
CA GLU A 169 37.68 -11.45 20.26
C GLU A 169 38.94 -11.38 19.38
N ILE A 170 40.06 -10.97 19.96
CA ILE A 170 41.37 -10.92 19.32
C ILE A 170 41.90 -12.36 19.23
N ILE A 171 41.98 -12.92 18.02
CA ILE A 171 42.71 -14.16 17.76
C ILE A 171 44.20 -13.80 17.61
N PRO A 172 45.12 -14.46 18.33
CA PRO A 172 46.55 -14.18 18.20
C PRO A 172 47.07 -14.70 16.86
N GLU A 173 47.90 -13.87 16.23
CA GLU A 173 48.66 -14.13 15.02
C GLU A 173 49.73 -15.19 15.31
N VAL A 174 49.79 -16.26 14.50
CA VAL A 174 50.94 -17.16 14.43
C VAL A 174 51.59 -16.95 13.07
N ASP A 175 52.80 -16.41 13.14
CA ASP A 175 53.78 -16.19 12.08
C ASP A 175 54.23 -17.51 11.47
N GLU A 176 54.05 -17.71 10.16
CA GLU A 176 54.99 -18.46 9.33
C GLU A 176 55.12 -17.82 7.94
N THR A 177 56.23 -17.11 7.81
CA THR A 177 56.96 -16.65 6.61
C THR A 177 56.80 -17.49 5.33
N MET A 178 56.79 -16.83 4.16
CA MET A 178 57.61 -17.13 2.95
C MET A 178 57.29 -16.15 1.78
N PRO A 179 58.20 -15.97 0.80
CA PRO A 179 58.76 -14.64 0.50
C PRO A 179 58.20 -13.89 -0.73
N GLU A 180 58.28 -12.57 -0.57
CA GLU A 180 58.69 -11.52 -1.52
C GLU A 180 58.92 -11.89 -3.01
N THR A 181 58.03 -11.38 -3.87
CA THR A 181 58.40 -10.72 -5.14
C THR A 181 57.37 -9.63 -5.48
N ALA A 182 57.83 -8.37 -5.54
CA ALA A 182 57.11 -7.21 -6.07
C ALA A 182 57.62 -6.88 -7.51
N PRO A 183 57.07 -5.92 -8.27
CA PRO A 183 55.69 -5.41 -8.37
C PRO A 183 55.17 -5.35 -9.83
N ILE A 184 53.86 -5.32 -10.04
CA ILE A 184 53.22 -4.74 -11.26
C ILE A 184 52.21 -3.70 -10.75
N PRO A 185 52.22 -2.44 -11.24
CA PRO A 185 51.35 -1.40 -10.72
C PRO A 185 50.05 -1.35 -11.52
N ASP A 186 48.95 -1.85 -10.94
CA ASP A 186 47.60 -1.61 -11.47
C ASP A 186 46.71 -0.97 -10.39
N GLU A 187 46.16 0.18 -10.77
CA GLU A 187 44.86 0.78 -10.45
C GLU A 187 44.39 0.86 -8.96
N PRO A 188 44.09 2.07 -8.43
CA PRO A 188 43.56 2.18 -7.08
C PRO A 188 42.16 1.57 -6.99
N ALA A 189 42.06 0.46 -6.25
CA ALA A 189 40.80 -0.16 -5.87
C ALA A 189 39.95 0.83 -5.05
N ILE A 190 38.76 1.10 -5.56
CA ILE A 190 37.71 1.87 -4.89
C ILE A 190 37.12 0.96 -3.81
N ASP A 191 37.24 1.33 -2.55
CA ASP A 191 36.58 0.63 -1.44
C ASP A 191 35.07 0.50 -1.71
N PRO A 192 34.45 -0.66 -1.40
CA PRO A 192 33.02 -0.85 -1.60
C PRO A 192 32.25 0.12 -0.70
N VAL A 193 31.83 1.23 -1.29
CA VAL A 193 30.92 2.19 -0.66
C VAL A 193 29.63 1.44 -0.39
N THR A 194 29.41 1.09 0.87
CA THR A 194 28.11 0.60 1.31
C THR A 194 27.12 1.75 1.11
N PRO A 195 26.08 1.62 0.26
CA PRO A 195 25.16 2.71 0.05
C PRO A 195 24.33 2.88 1.32
N ILE A 196 24.62 3.93 2.07
CA ILE A 196 23.74 4.41 3.14
C ILE A 196 22.49 4.95 2.44
N ILE A 197 21.49 4.08 2.22
CA ILE A 197 20.18 4.49 1.72
C ILE A 197 19.53 5.37 2.80
N GLN A 198 19.73 6.69 2.70
CA GLN A 198 18.86 7.65 3.37
C GLN A 198 17.46 7.47 2.79
N LYS A 199 16.54 6.87 3.56
CA LYS A 199 15.11 6.80 3.25
C LYS A 199 14.50 8.21 3.20
N ASN A 200 14.73 8.93 2.10
CA ASN A 200 13.98 10.13 1.78
C ASN A 200 12.55 9.70 1.48
N LYS A 201 11.61 10.05 2.37
CA LYS A 201 10.18 9.83 2.12
C LYS A 201 9.79 10.56 0.83
N PRO A 202 9.09 9.91 -0.12
CA PRO A 202 8.72 10.54 -1.37
C PRO A 202 7.84 11.78 -1.11
N ASN A 203 8.01 12.81 -1.92
CA ASN A 203 7.11 13.95 -1.87
C ASN A 203 5.77 13.55 -2.49
N ILE A 204 4.75 13.41 -1.65
CA ILE A 204 3.40 13.04 -2.05
C ILE A 204 2.62 14.30 -2.44
N VAL A 205 2.24 14.41 -3.71
CA VAL A 205 1.55 15.59 -4.24
C VAL A 205 0.13 15.22 -4.66
N LYS A 206 -0.87 15.93 -4.11
CA LYS A 206 -2.27 15.81 -4.55
C LYS A 206 -2.53 16.71 -5.75
N LEU A 207 -3.16 16.16 -6.78
CA LEU A 207 -3.47 16.89 -8.01
C LEU A 207 -4.84 17.59 -7.90
N LYS A 208 -4.99 18.76 -8.53
CA LYS A 208 -6.23 19.55 -8.53
C LYS A 208 -6.93 19.57 -9.89
N LYS A 209 -6.56 18.66 -10.78
CA LYS A 209 -7.06 18.58 -12.15
C LYS A 209 -7.67 17.19 -12.37
N ASP A 210 -8.63 17.12 -13.28
CA ASP A 210 -9.15 15.84 -13.75
C ASP A 210 -8.04 15.11 -14.51
N LEU A 211 -7.80 13.85 -14.15
CA LEU A 211 -6.72 13.04 -14.70
C LEU A 211 -7.32 12.04 -15.67
N TYR A 212 -6.80 12.02 -16.89
CA TYR A 212 -7.18 11.06 -17.93
C TYR A 212 -6.07 10.05 -18.20
N ASN A 213 -4.83 10.39 -17.80
CA ASN A 213 -3.66 9.52 -17.79
C ASN A 213 -3.28 9.24 -16.34
N PHE A 214 -3.41 8.00 -15.89
CA PHE A 214 -3.22 7.63 -14.48
C PHE A 214 -2.96 6.14 -14.31
N ILE A 215 -2.41 5.79 -13.16
CA ILE A 215 -2.34 4.42 -12.66
C ILE A 215 -3.44 4.27 -11.61
N VAL A 216 -4.17 3.16 -11.62
CA VAL A 216 -4.94 2.73 -10.45
C VAL A 216 -4.15 1.65 -9.74
N LEU A 217 -3.98 1.74 -8.42
CA LEU A 217 -3.18 0.83 -7.63
C LEU A 217 -3.98 0.35 -6.42
N ASP A 218 -3.86 -0.94 -6.13
CA ASP A 218 -4.36 -1.59 -4.91
C ASP A 218 -3.41 -2.74 -4.53
N ILE A 219 -3.24 -3.00 -3.24
CA ILE A 219 -2.40 -4.09 -2.72
C ILE A 219 -3.16 -5.00 -1.75
N GLU A 220 -2.79 -6.27 -1.72
CA GLU A 220 -3.12 -7.17 -0.62
C GLU A 220 -1.92 -7.35 0.30
N THR A 221 -2.17 -7.47 1.61
CA THR A 221 -1.12 -7.45 2.65
C THR A 221 -1.41 -8.48 3.74
N THR A 222 -0.37 -8.91 4.47
CA THR A 222 -0.52 -9.84 5.60
C THR A 222 -1.17 -9.20 6.84
N GLY A 223 -1.35 -7.88 6.84
CA GLY A 223 -1.93 -7.13 7.93
C GLY A 223 -1.93 -5.63 7.64
N LEU A 224 -2.08 -4.79 8.67
CA LEU A 224 -2.34 -3.36 8.48
C LEU A 224 -1.17 -2.44 8.82
N SER A 225 -0.07 -3.01 9.31
CA SER A 225 1.11 -2.28 9.75
C SER A 225 2.25 -2.48 8.74
N ALA A 226 2.50 -1.49 7.88
CA ALA A 226 3.57 -1.58 6.89
C ALA A 226 4.97 -1.87 7.47
N GLU A 227 5.22 -1.55 8.75
CA GLU A 227 6.49 -1.83 9.41
C GLU A 227 6.67 -3.30 9.82
N ASN A 228 5.57 -4.05 9.97
CA ASN A 228 5.57 -5.39 10.56
C ASN A 228 4.88 -6.43 9.66
N GLU A 229 4.34 -6.02 8.52
CA GLU A 229 3.47 -6.81 7.65
C GLU A 229 3.92 -6.65 6.21
N GLY A 230 3.74 -7.70 5.41
CA GLY A 230 4.28 -7.81 4.06
C GLY A 230 3.19 -7.66 3.01
N ILE A 231 3.61 -7.51 1.76
CA ILE A 231 2.75 -7.41 0.59
C ILE A 231 2.60 -8.81 -0.01
N THR A 232 1.37 -9.22 -0.32
CA THR A 232 1.07 -10.54 -0.89
C THR A 232 0.58 -10.46 -2.34
N GLN A 233 0.09 -9.29 -2.77
CA GLN A 233 -0.29 -9.03 -4.16
C GLN A 233 -0.17 -7.54 -4.46
N VAL A 234 0.28 -7.20 -5.67
CA VAL A 234 0.28 -5.83 -6.20
C VAL A 234 -0.47 -5.83 -7.51
N SER A 235 -1.55 -5.04 -7.57
CA SER A 235 -2.30 -4.80 -8.80
C SER A 235 -2.23 -3.33 -9.18
N ALA A 236 -1.96 -3.08 -10.46
CA ALA A 236 -2.01 -1.75 -11.04
C ALA A 236 -2.60 -1.77 -12.46
N LEU A 237 -3.44 -0.78 -12.76
CA LEU A 237 -4.03 -0.59 -14.10
C LEU A 237 -3.57 0.74 -14.66
N LYS A 238 -3.00 0.73 -15.88
CA LYS A 238 -2.59 1.94 -16.57
C LYS A 238 -3.72 2.42 -17.47
N TYR A 239 -4.06 3.69 -17.31
CA TYR A 239 -5.01 4.40 -18.16
C TYR A 239 -4.30 5.52 -18.90
N ILE A 240 -4.53 5.60 -20.20
CA ILE A 240 -4.13 6.71 -21.08
C ILE A 240 -5.38 7.14 -21.85
N ASP A 241 -5.65 8.45 -21.88
CA ASP A 241 -6.84 9.07 -22.44
C ASP A 241 -8.13 8.36 -22.02
N ASN A 242 -8.20 8.05 -20.72
CA ASN A 242 -9.31 7.38 -20.07
C ASN A 242 -9.55 5.91 -20.48
N LYS A 243 -8.67 5.31 -21.29
CA LYS A 243 -8.76 3.91 -21.70
C LYS A 243 -7.73 3.07 -20.94
N LYS A 244 -8.13 1.88 -20.49
CA LYS A 244 -7.21 0.90 -19.89
C LYS A 244 -6.26 0.40 -20.98
N VAL A 245 -4.97 0.70 -20.87
CA VAL A 245 -3.95 0.33 -21.86
C VAL A 245 -3.03 -0.79 -21.40
N ALA A 246 -2.83 -0.94 -20.08
CA ALA A 246 -1.98 -2.00 -19.53
C ALA A 246 -2.42 -2.40 -18.12
N GLN A 247 -1.97 -3.58 -17.70
CA GLN A 247 -2.21 -4.14 -16.37
C GLN A 247 -0.92 -4.75 -15.83
N PHE A 248 -0.65 -4.50 -14.56
CA PHE A 248 0.35 -5.15 -13.74
C PHE A 248 -0.39 -5.89 -12.63
N ASN A 249 -0.22 -7.21 -12.54
CA ASN A 249 -0.83 -8.01 -11.47
C ASN A 249 0.15 -9.11 -11.09
N LYS A 250 0.73 -9.03 -9.90
CA LYS A 250 1.71 -9.99 -9.40
C LYS A 250 1.33 -10.42 -7.99
N TYR A 251 1.39 -11.73 -7.74
CA TYR A 251 1.54 -12.22 -6.38
C TYR A 251 2.96 -11.97 -5.90
N VAL A 252 3.10 -11.82 -4.59
CA VAL A 252 4.36 -11.42 -3.96
C VAL A 252 4.59 -12.30 -2.75
N ASN A 253 5.80 -12.85 -2.62
CA ASN A 253 6.20 -13.53 -1.39
C ASN A 253 6.39 -12.48 -0.28
N PRO A 254 5.59 -12.51 0.80
CA PRO A 254 5.70 -11.55 1.89
C PRO A 254 6.88 -11.81 2.82
N GLU A 255 7.62 -12.91 2.62
CA GLU A 255 8.78 -13.34 3.44
C GLU A 255 8.42 -13.75 4.89
N HIS A 256 7.13 -13.82 5.24
CA HIS A 256 6.64 -14.33 6.52
C HIS A 256 5.22 -14.93 6.44
N GLU A 257 4.74 -15.46 7.56
CA GLU A 257 3.45 -16.15 7.65
C GLU A 257 2.26 -15.20 7.41
N ILE A 258 1.35 -15.60 6.51
CA ILE A 258 0.08 -14.90 6.30
C ILE A 258 -0.93 -15.36 7.37
N PRO A 259 -1.49 -14.47 8.21
CA PRO A 259 -2.51 -14.86 9.20
C PRO A 259 -3.74 -15.51 8.55
N LYS A 260 -4.31 -16.56 9.17
CA LYS A 260 -5.45 -17.30 8.63
C LYS A 260 -6.68 -16.44 8.34
N GLU A 261 -6.91 -15.40 9.15
CA GLU A 261 -7.98 -14.44 8.90
C GLU A 261 -7.78 -13.64 7.60
N VAL A 262 -6.54 -13.31 7.26
CA VAL A 262 -6.20 -12.61 6.02
C VAL A 262 -6.32 -13.55 4.83
N GLN A 263 -5.84 -14.79 4.93
CA GLN A 263 -6.02 -15.82 3.90
C GLN A 263 -7.52 -16.02 3.59
N PHE A 264 -8.37 -16.04 4.62
CA PHE A 264 -9.81 -16.19 4.44
C PHE A 264 -10.47 -14.98 3.74
N LEU A 265 -9.94 -13.78 3.94
CA LEU A 265 -10.49 -12.57 3.33
C LEU A 265 -10.03 -12.43 1.88
N THR A 266 -8.74 -12.58 1.63
CA THR A 266 -8.06 -12.31 0.34
C THR A 266 -8.06 -13.51 -0.59
N HIS A 267 -8.32 -14.70 -0.06
CA HIS A 267 -8.18 -15.97 -0.77
C HIS A 267 -6.74 -16.29 -1.21
N ILE A 268 -5.74 -15.58 -0.66
CA ILE A 268 -4.31 -15.83 -0.89
C ILE A 268 -3.79 -16.75 0.21
N SER A 269 -3.29 -17.92 -0.17
CA SER A 269 -2.68 -18.86 0.77
C SER A 269 -1.14 -18.80 0.71
N PRO A 270 -0.43 -19.31 1.73
CA PRO A 270 1.04 -19.37 1.68
C PRO A 270 1.55 -20.09 0.44
N GLU A 271 0.86 -21.15 0.01
CA GLU A 271 1.20 -21.92 -1.17
C GLU A 271 1.06 -21.11 -2.48
N THR A 272 0.16 -20.12 -2.51
CA THR A 272 0.02 -19.19 -3.65
C THR A 272 1.24 -18.30 -3.84
N VAL A 273 1.93 -17.93 -2.75
CA VAL A 273 2.96 -16.88 -2.78
C VAL A 273 4.38 -17.37 -2.50
N ILE A 274 4.56 -18.62 -2.05
CA ILE A 274 5.86 -19.11 -1.59
C ILE A 274 6.95 -19.11 -2.67
N ASN A 275 6.56 -19.34 -3.93
CA ASN A 275 7.47 -19.38 -5.08
C ASN A 275 7.40 -18.09 -5.93
N GLU A 276 6.63 -17.10 -5.48
CA GLU A 276 6.49 -15.82 -6.16
C GLU A 276 7.68 -14.90 -5.80
N PRO A 277 8.01 -13.91 -6.64
CA PRO A 277 9.07 -12.96 -6.31
C PRO A 277 8.75 -12.16 -5.05
N THR A 278 9.79 -11.73 -4.33
CA THR A 278 9.67 -10.78 -3.23
C THR A 278 9.27 -9.40 -3.75
N PHE A 279 8.75 -8.55 -2.87
CA PHE A 279 8.39 -7.19 -3.27
C PHE A 279 9.59 -6.43 -3.85
N THR A 280 10.77 -6.62 -3.25
CA THR A 280 12.02 -5.99 -3.68
C THR A 280 12.37 -6.32 -5.14
N GLU A 281 12.16 -7.57 -5.56
CA GLU A 281 12.45 -8.03 -6.91
C GLU A 281 11.52 -7.42 -7.96
N ILE A 282 10.26 -7.14 -7.61
CA ILE A 282 9.30 -6.57 -8.57
C ILE A 282 9.32 -5.03 -8.64
N ILE A 283 10.05 -4.34 -7.74
CA ILE A 283 10.11 -2.86 -7.71
C ILE A 283 10.51 -2.26 -9.06
N PRO A 284 11.55 -2.76 -9.78
CA PRO A 284 11.92 -2.20 -11.08
C PRO A 284 10.78 -2.29 -12.09
N GLU A 285 10.17 -3.47 -12.24
CA GLU A 285 9.04 -3.70 -13.16
C GLU A 285 7.84 -2.81 -12.80
N LEU A 286 7.52 -2.67 -11.50
CA LEU A 286 6.44 -1.82 -11.02
C LEU A 286 6.71 -0.33 -11.28
N ARG A 287 7.96 0.13 -11.07
CA ARG A 287 8.35 1.51 -11.33
C ARG A 287 8.23 1.85 -12.81
N ASP A 288 8.73 0.97 -13.68
CA ASP A 288 8.64 1.15 -15.13
C ASP A 288 7.18 1.13 -15.59
N PHE A 289 6.37 0.25 -14.98
CA PHE A 289 4.92 0.25 -15.21
C PHE A 289 4.26 1.56 -14.79
N ILE A 290 4.58 2.11 -13.62
CA ILE A 290 3.99 3.38 -13.15
C ILE A 290 4.42 4.56 -14.04
N GLY A 291 5.68 4.60 -14.46
CA GLY A 291 6.17 5.57 -15.45
C GLY A 291 5.98 7.03 -15.05
N GLY A 292 5.94 7.34 -13.75
CA GLY A 292 5.73 8.69 -13.22
C GLY A 292 4.29 9.24 -13.35
N LEU A 293 3.34 8.43 -13.83
CA LEU A 293 1.93 8.83 -13.88
C LEU A 293 1.33 8.96 -12.46
N PRO A 294 0.28 9.77 -12.29
CA PRO A 294 -0.43 9.87 -11.03
C PRO A 294 -1.08 8.55 -10.63
N ILE A 295 -0.95 8.19 -9.35
CA ILE A 295 -1.50 6.97 -8.78
C ILE A 295 -2.84 7.28 -8.10
N ILE A 296 -3.86 6.56 -8.48
CA ILE A 296 -5.21 6.64 -7.95
C ILE A 296 -5.47 5.37 -7.15
N GLY A 297 -6.04 5.53 -5.96
CA GLY A 297 -6.47 4.38 -5.18
C GLY A 297 -7.66 4.72 -4.29
N HIS A 298 -8.15 3.70 -3.60
CA HIS A 298 -9.21 3.85 -2.61
C HIS A 298 -8.60 3.80 -1.21
N ASN A 299 -8.49 4.94 -0.53
CA ASN A 299 -7.66 5.06 0.68
C ASN A 299 -6.16 4.83 0.41
N ILE A 300 -5.70 5.30 -0.76
CA ILE A 300 -4.37 5.09 -1.36
C ILE A 300 -3.15 5.36 -0.44
N ASN A 301 -3.32 6.15 0.62
CA ASN A 301 -2.22 6.38 1.58
C ASN A 301 -1.79 5.08 2.28
N PHE A 302 -2.69 4.11 2.42
CA PHE A 302 -2.37 2.78 2.95
C PHE A 302 -1.36 2.08 2.04
N ASP A 303 -1.70 1.94 0.76
CA ASP A 303 -0.90 1.26 -0.25
C ASP A 303 0.47 1.91 -0.42
N ILE A 304 0.50 3.25 -0.59
CA ILE A 304 1.74 4.00 -0.76
C ILE A 304 2.64 3.88 0.49
N ASN A 305 2.06 3.85 1.69
CA ASN A 305 2.84 3.63 2.91
C ASN A 305 3.46 2.24 2.95
N PHE A 306 2.75 1.21 2.49
CA PHE A 306 3.31 -0.14 2.35
C PHE A 306 4.42 -0.19 1.31
N LEU A 307 4.16 0.29 0.09
CA LEU A 307 5.16 0.30 -0.98
C LEU A 307 6.45 1.01 -0.52
N THR A 308 6.33 2.21 0.05
CA THR A 308 7.49 3.02 0.46
C THR A 308 8.24 2.44 1.66
N THR A 309 7.54 1.78 2.58
CA THR A 309 8.20 1.10 3.71
C THR A 309 9.05 -0.07 3.23
N HIS A 310 8.59 -0.79 2.20
CA HIS A 310 9.22 -1.96 1.60
C HIS A 310 10.18 -1.62 0.45
N GLY A 311 10.56 -0.36 0.28
CA GLY A 311 11.66 0.03 -0.63
C GLY A 311 11.24 0.58 -1.98
N TYR A 312 9.93 0.72 -2.27
CA TYR A 312 9.50 1.49 -3.44
C TYR A 312 9.78 2.97 -3.21
N THR A 313 10.77 3.51 -3.92
CA THR A 313 11.11 4.93 -3.85
C THR A 313 11.14 5.54 -5.23
N ASP A 314 10.44 6.66 -5.39
CA ASP A 314 10.60 7.62 -6.48
C ASP A 314 10.75 9.03 -5.89
N LYS A 315 11.38 9.94 -6.65
CA LYS A 315 11.60 11.32 -6.19
C LYS A 315 10.29 12.04 -5.88
N GLN A 316 9.24 11.77 -6.65
CA GLN A 316 7.90 12.33 -6.48
C GLN A 316 6.87 11.26 -6.80
N ILE A 317 5.85 11.15 -5.94
CA ILE A 317 4.70 10.27 -6.17
C ILE A 317 3.45 11.15 -6.16
N PHE A 318 2.79 11.27 -7.30
CA PHE A 318 1.53 11.99 -7.41
C PHE A 318 0.40 11.03 -7.04
N ILE A 319 -0.48 11.44 -6.11
CA ILE A 319 -1.59 10.58 -5.67
C ILE A 319 -2.93 11.29 -5.74
N GLU A 320 -3.98 10.51 -5.99
CA GLU A 320 -5.36 10.93 -5.83
C GLU A 320 -6.18 9.85 -5.11
N ASP A 321 -7.00 10.27 -4.15
CA ASP A 321 -7.76 9.34 -3.29
C ASP A 321 -9.25 9.42 -3.62
N THR A 322 -9.79 8.33 -4.16
CA THR A 322 -11.20 8.25 -4.53
C THR A 322 -12.14 8.46 -3.34
N VAL A 323 -11.72 8.14 -2.11
CA VAL A 323 -12.51 8.42 -0.89
C VAL A 323 -12.68 9.93 -0.71
N THR A 324 -11.63 10.70 -0.98
CA THR A 324 -11.65 12.16 -0.84
C THR A 324 -12.56 12.79 -1.89
N ILE A 325 -12.46 12.35 -3.14
CA ILE A 325 -13.31 12.83 -4.23
C ILE A 325 -14.77 12.43 -4.00
N ALA A 326 -15.03 11.17 -3.65
CA ALA A 326 -16.38 10.66 -3.42
C ALA A 326 -17.09 11.41 -2.27
N ARG A 327 -16.40 11.71 -1.16
CA ARG A 327 -16.96 12.53 -0.07
C ARG A 327 -17.43 13.92 -0.52
N LYS A 328 -16.74 14.50 -1.50
CA LYS A 328 -17.06 15.82 -2.03
C LYS A 328 -18.20 15.76 -3.05
N LYS A 329 -18.19 14.77 -3.93
CA LYS A 329 -19.11 14.68 -5.09
C LYS A 329 -20.35 13.82 -4.86
N LEU A 330 -20.33 12.88 -3.92
CA LEU A 330 -21.44 11.97 -3.61
C LEU A 330 -21.93 12.16 -2.16
N PRO A 331 -22.58 13.29 -1.82
CA PRO A 331 -23.04 13.52 -0.45
C PRO A 331 -24.13 12.52 -0.04
N ASN A 332 -24.20 12.24 1.27
CA ASN A 332 -25.25 11.45 1.93
C ASN A 332 -25.16 9.90 1.80
N LEU A 333 -24.00 9.35 1.45
CA LEU A 333 -23.76 7.92 1.63
C LEU A 333 -23.56 7.56 3.11
N GLU A 334 -23.91 6.33 3.50
CA GLU A 334 -23.74 5.83 4.87
C GLU A 334 -22.27 5.87 5.29
N ASN A 335 -21.38 5.50 4.38
CA ASN A 335 -19.94 5.61 4.47
C ASN A 335 -19.36 5.61 3.03
N TYR A 336 -18.04 5.73 2.91
CA TYR A 336 -17.34 5.81 1.62
C TYR A 336 -16.34 4.67 1.44
N LYS A 337 -16.62 3.49 2.02
CA LYS A 337 -15.87 2.27 1.73
C LYS A 337 -16.12 1.83 0.29
N LEU A 338 -15.17 1.12 -0.30
CA LEU A 338 -15.29 0.58 -1.65
C LEU A 338 -16.57 -0.22 -1.82
N GLU A 339 -16.90 -1.10 -0.88
CA GLU A 339 -18.19 -1.84 -0.82
C GLU A 339 -19.44 -0.96 -0.92
N THR A 340 -19.43 0.20 -0.26
CA THR A 340 -20.59 1.10 -0.27
C THR A 340 -20.70 1.81 -1.61
N LEU A 341 -19.57 2.14 -2.24
CA LEU A 341 -19.53 2.71 -3.58
C LEU A 341 -19.88 1.66 -4.65
N LYS A 342 -19.37 0.42 -4.55
CA LYS A 342 -19.77 -0.74 -5.36
C LYS A 342 -21.30 -0.87 -5.37
N LYS A 343 -21.90 -0.89 -4.18
CA LYS A 343 -23.36 -0.96 -4.04
C LYS A 343 -24.08 0.27 -4.61
N HIS A 344 -23.51 1.47 -4.45
CA HIS A 344 -24.10 2.70 -4.98
C HIS A 344 -24.20 2.68 -6.51
N TYR A 345 -23.14 2.20 -7.16
CA TYR A 345 -23.02 2.13 -8.62
C TYR A 345 -23.54 0.82 -9.24
N GLY A 346 -23.94 -0.17 -8.42
CA GLY A 346 -24.48 -1.44 -8.90
C GLY A 346 -23.42 -2.46 -9.35
N ILE A 347 -22.15 -2.26 -8.99
CA ILE A 347 -21.02 -3.11 -9.37
C ILE A 347 -21.09 -4.45 -8.61
N LYS A 348 -20.89 -5.56 -9.33
CA LYS A 348 -20.88 -6.92 -8.79
C LYS A 348 -19.60 -7.65 -9.21
N ASN A 349 -18.55 -7.53 -8.41
CA ASN A 349 -17.30 -8.31 -8.52
C ASN A 349 -16.85 -8.81 -7.15
N GLN A 350 -15.76 -9.58 -7.11
CA GLN A 350 -15.21 -10.02 -5.84
C GLN A 350 -14.53 -8.84 -5.14
N SER A 351 -14.42 -8.93 -3.83
CA SER A 351 -13.76 -7.93 -2.99
C SER A 351 -12.67 -8.61 -2.21
N HIS A 352 -11.59 -7.89 -1.91
CA HIS A 352 -10.34 -8.47 -1.40
C HIS A 352 -9.63 -9.31 -2.46
N ASN A 353 -9.71 -8.84 -3.70
CA ASN A 353 -8.82 -9.21 -4.78
C ASN A 353 -8.35 -7.87 -5.37
N SER A 354 -7.05 -7.59 -5.25
CA SER A 354 -6.54 -6.25 -5.60
C SER A 354 -6.77 -5.86 -7.06
N LEU A 355 -6.90 -6.84 -7.98
CA LEU A 355 -7.20 -6.54 -9.39
C LEU A 355 -8.67 -6.11 -9.57
N ASP A 356 -9.61 -6.87 -9.01
CA ASP A 356 -11.03 -6.51 -9.02
C ASP A 356 -11.26 -5.16 -8.34
N ASP A 357 -10.54 -4.90 -7.24
CA ASP A 357 -10.63 -3.65 -6.50
C ASP A 357 -9.98 -2.48 -7.27
N CYS A 358 -8.92 -2.71 -8.06
CA CYS A 358 -8.40 -1.75 -9.04
C CYS A 358 -9.44 -1.41 -10.12
N GLU A 359 -10.08 -2.41 -10.75
CA GLU A 359 -11.09 -2.16 -11.79
C GLU A 359 -12.28 -1.37 -11.24
N THR A 360 -12.71 -1.72 -10.03
CA THR A 360 -13.75 -0.99 -9.31
C THR A 360 -13.33 0.46 -9.05
N THR A 361 -12.11 0.66 -8.56
CA THR A 361 -11.58 1.98 -8.21
C THR A 361 -11.42 2.85 -9.45
N ALA A 362 -10.96 2.29 -10.56
CA ALA A 362 -10.87 2.97 -11.86
C ALA A 362 -12.24 3.46 -12.32
N PHE A 363 -13.22 2.55 -12.34
CA PHE A 363 -14.58 2.87 -12.72
C PHE A 363 -15.15 3.98 -11.84
N ILE A 364 -15.08 3.81 -10.51
CA ILE A 364 -15.57 4.82 -9.55
C ILE A 364 -14.89 6.15 -9.79
N TYR A 365 -13.57 6.17 -9.97
CA TYR A 365 -12.80 7.38 -10.22
C TYR A 365 -13.30 8.11 -11.47
N GLN A 366 -13.47 7.41 -12.58
CA GLN A 366 -13.98 7.98 -13.83
C GLN A 366 -15.39 8.56 -13.65
N GLN A 367 -16.30 7.80 -13.04
CA GLN A 367 -17.67 8.26 -12.77
C GLN A 367 -17.71 9.52 -11.90
N ILE A 368 -17.00 9.52 -10.77
CA ILE A 368 -16.97 10.68 -9.88
C ILE A 368 -16.22 11.86 -10.52
N ARG A 369 -15.15 11.63 -11.30
CA ARG A 369 -14.41 12.69 -12.01
C ARG A 369 -15.34 13.39 -13.00
N ASP A 370 -16.01 12.63 -13.85
CA ASP A 370 -16.85 13.17 -14.94
C ASP A 370 -18.22 13.66 -14.44
N GLY A 371 -18.57 13.38 -13.19
CA GLY A 371 -19.84 13.79 -12.59
C GLY A 371 -21.02 12.96 -13.09
N SER A 372 -20.75 11.79 -13.68
CA SER A 372 -21.80 10.85 -14.06
C SER A 372 -22.35 10.13 -12.83
N THR A 373 -23.68 10.01 -12.78
CA THR A 373 -24.41 9.23 -11.78
C THR A 373 -24.93 7.92 -12.36
N ASP A 374 -24.38 7.47 -13.49
CA ASP A 374 -24.84 6.28 -14.18
C ASP A 374 -24.69 5.07 -13.26
N LYS A 375 -25.83 4.57 -12.80
CA LYS A 375 -25.91 3.29 -12.11
C LYS A 375 -25.85 2.22 -13.18
N ILE A 376 -24.77 1.47 -13.24
CA ILE A 376 -24.75 0.28 -14.09
C ILE A 376 -25.64 -0.76 -13.40
N ILE A 377 -26.73 -1.12 -14.07
CA ILE A 377 -27.46 -2.35 -13.78
C ILE A 377 -26.54 -3.47 -14.26
N ALA A 378 -25.92 -4.18 -13.31
CA ALA A 378 -24.97 -5.25 -13.59
C ALA A 378 -25.50 -6.22 -14.67
N GLY A 379 -24.81 -6.18 -15.81
CA GLY A 379 -24.95 -6.95 -17.03
C GLY A 379 -23.80 -6.60 -18.00
N ASP A 380 -23.34 -5.35 -17.97
CA ASP A 380 -22.40 -4.80 -18.97
C ASP A 380 -20.96 -4.59 -18.50
N SER A 381 -20.45 -5.41 -17.57
CA SER A 381 -18.99 -5.59 -17.45
C SER A 381 -18.37 -6.27 -18.68
N ALA A 382 -19.18 -6.57 -19.71
CA ALA A 382 -18.79 -7.00 -21.05
C ALA A 382 -18.82 -5.86 -22.11
N GLU A 383 -19.30 -4.65 -21.82
CA GLU A 383 -19.37 -3.58 -22.83
C GLU A 383 -18.10 -2.73 -22.98
N LEU A 384 -17.07 -2.95 -22.16
CA LEU A 384 -15.70 -2.47 -22.46
C LEU A 384 -14.95 -3.37 -23.46
N THR A 385 -15.59 -4.45 -23.92
CA THR A 385 -15.12 -5.33 -25.00
C THR A 385 -16.14 -5.35 -26.13
N LYS A 386 -16.28 -4.25 -26.87
CA LYS A 386 -16.61 -4.42 -28.30
C LYS A 386 -15.29 -4.73 -28.99
N SER A 387 -14.99 -6.02 -29.21
CA SER A 387 -14.06 -6.37 -30.27
C SER A 387 -14.70 -5.87 -31.57
N SER A 388 -14.07 -4.92 -32.24
CA SER A 388 -14.52 -4.56 -33.58
C SER A 388 -13.90 -5.60 -34.51
N ASP A 389 -14.67 -6.38 -35.25
CA ASP A 389 -14.12 -7.40 -36.15
C ASP A 389 -13.48 -6.78 -37.42
N LYS A 390 -13.10 -5.50 -37.40
CA LYS A 390 -12.61 -4.75 -38.55
C LYS A 390 -11.33 -5.31 -39.15
N LEU A 391 -10.48 -5.92 -38.32
CA LEU A 391 -9.25 -6.58 -38.76
C LEU A 391 -9.40 -8.11 -38.82
N SER A 392 -10.62 -8.63 -38.70
CA SER A 392 -10.87 -10.08 -38.70
C SER A 392 -10.33 -10.73 -39.97
N GLY A 393 -9.53 -11.77 -39.78
CA GLY A 393 -8.91 -12.54 -40.87
C GLY A 393 -7.57 -11.98 -41.37
N LEU A 394 -7.19 -10.76 -40.96
CA LEU A 394 -5.92 -10.14 -41.35
C LEU A 394 -4.77 -10.57 -40.43
N ARG A 395 -3.58 -10.71 -41.01
CA ARG A 395 -2.35 -11.09 -40.31
C ARG A 395 -1.32 -9.98 -40.35
N PHE A 396 -0.78 -9.70 -39.17
CA PHE A 396 0.16 -8.63 -38.93
C PHE A 396 1.50 -9.17 -38.46
N CYS A 397 2.56 -8.45 -38.77
CA CYS A 397 3.85 -8.54 -38.08
C CYS A 397 4.23 -7.13 -37.63
N ILE A 398 5.04 -7.00 -36.59
CA ILE A 398 5.40 -5.69 -36.02
C ILE A 398 6.92 -5.63 -35.94
N THR A 399 7.54 -4.57 -36.45
CA THR A 399 8.98 -4.33 -36.37
C THR A 399 9.26 -2.88 -35.97
N GLY A 400 10.49 -2.57 -35.53
CA GLY A 400 10.88 -1.24 -35.08
C GLY A 400 10.39 -0.84 -33.69
N GLN A 401 10.73 0.39 -33.30
CA GLN A 401 10.26 1.08 -32.10
C GLN A 401 9.21 2.12 -32.45
N PHE A 402 8.35 2.44 -31.49
CA PHE A 402 7.19 3.31 -31.72
C PHE A 402 7.12 4.31 -30.59
N MET A 403 7.00 5.58 -30.92
CA MET A 403 7.02 6.69 -29.96
C MET A 403 5.75 6.75 -29.11
N GLU A 404 4.61 6.36 -29.68
CA GLU A 404 3.30 6.53 -29.04
C GLU A 404 2.76 5.26 -28.36
N MET A 405 3.18 4.08 -28.82
CA MET A 405 2.65 2.79 -28.35
C MET A 405 3.71 1.70 -28.43
N THR A 406 3.84 0.85 -27.42
CA THR A 406 4.75 -0.32 -27.47
C THR A 406 4.28 -1.39 -28.46
N ARG A 407 5.19 -2.26 -28.91
CA ARG A 407 4.85 -3.42 -29.77
C ARG A 407 3.77 -4.32 -29.15
N SER A 408 3.74 -4.43 -27.82
CA SER A 408 2.72 -5.19 -27.09
C SER A 408 1.36 -4.49 -27.10
N GLU A 409 1.32 -3.16 -27.00
CA GLU A 409 0.09 -2.37 -27.11
C GLU A 409 -0.46 -2.38 -28.53
N ILE A 410 0.40 -2.27 -29.54
CA ILE A 410 0.03 -2.41 -30.96
C ILE A 410 -0.52 -3.82 -31.22
N LYS A 411 0.15 -4.85 -30.68
CA LYS A 411 -0.33 -6.24 -30.78
C LYS A 411 -1.71 -6.38 -30.16
N PHE A 412 -1.90 -5.87 -28.95
CA PHE A 412 -3.19 -5.92 -28.26
C PHE A 412 -4.26 -5.17 -29.06
N LEU A 413 -3.96 -3.98 -29.59
CA LEU A 413 -4.88 -3.20 -30.42
C LEU A 413 -5.34 -3.99 -31.66
N ILE A 414 -4.42 -4.67 -32.35
CA ILE A 414 -4.72 -5.51 -33.51
C ILE A 414 -5.61 -6.70 -33.12
N GLU A 415 -5.24 -7.41 -32.04
CA GLU A 415 -5.95 -8.61 -31.58
C GLU A 415 -7.36 -8.28 -31.04
N GLN A 416 -7.51 -7.15 -30.35
CA GLN A 416 -8.83 -6.64 -29.93
C GLN A 416 -9.73 -6.29 -31.12
N ASN A 417 -9.16 -6.01 -32.29
CA ASN A 417 -9.91 -5.75 -33.50
C ASN A 417 -10.00 -6.97 -34.45
N GLY A 418 -9.73 -8.17 -33.94
CA GLY A 418 -9.88 -9.44 -34.68
C GLY A 418 -8.69 -9.84 -35.56
N GLY A 419 -7.64 -9.02 -35.61
CA GLY A 419 -6.41 -9.31 -36.34
C GLY A 419 -5.51 -10.31 -35.62
N ARG A 420 -4.59 -10.95 -36.35
CA ARG A 420 -3.63 -11.90 -35.77
C ARG A 420 -2.20 -11.41 -35.93
N VAL A 421 -1.47 -11.26 -34.84
CA VAL A 421 -0.06 -10.87 -34.89
C VAL A 421 0.85 -12.10 -34.87
N THR A 422 1.82 -12.13 -35.78
CA THR A 422 2.82 -13.18 -35.94
C THR A 422 4.22 -12.66 -35.63
N SER A 423 5.10 -13.54 -35.14
CA SER A 423 6.47 -13.19 -34.74
C SER A 423 7.43 -12.98 -35.92
N ALA A 424 7.05 -13.41 -37.13
CA ALA A 424 7.89 -13.31 -38.31
C ALA A 424 7.04 -13.11 -39.57
N VAL A 425 7.58 -12.37 -40.53
CA VAL A 425 6.97 -12.17 -41.85
C VAL A 425 6.98 -13.49 -42.63
N SER A 426 5.85 -13.78 -43.28
CA SER A 426 5.62 -14.95 -44.13
C SER A 426 4.76 -14.56 -45.33
N GLY A 427 4.60 -15.47 -46.31
CA GLY A 427 3.70 -15.24 -47.45
C GLY A 427 2.21 -15.10 -47.10
N LEU A 428 1.83 -15.33 -45.83
CA LEU A 428 0.47 -15.14 -45.32
C LEU A 428 0.31 -13.82 -44.56
N THR A 429 1.37 -13.04 -44.38
CA THR A 429 1.30 -11.73 -43.74
C THR A 429 0.56 -10.76 -44.66
N ASP A 430 -0.40 -10.01 -44.14
CA ASP A 430 -1.12 -8.98 -44.90
C ASP A 430 -0.48 -7.60 -44.67
N TYR A 431 -0.09 -7.31 -43.41
CA TYR A 431 0.49 -6.04 -43.01
C TYR A 431 1.76 -6.22 -42.17
N LEU A 432 2.79 -5.43 -42.46
CA LEU A 432 3.92 -5.21 -41.57
C LEU A 432 3.75 -3.82 -40.95
N ILE A 433 3.58 -3.76 -39.64
CA ILE A 433 3.59 -2.50 -38.89
C ILE A 433 5.05 -2.12 -38.66
N ASP A 434 5.46 -1.01 -39.26
CA ASP A 434 6.84 -0.55 -39.27
C ASP A 434 7.01 0.68 -38.40
N GLY A 435 8.04 0.63 -37.55
CA GLY A 435 8.38 1.65 -36.57
C GLY A 435 9.78 2.18 -36.83
N GLU A 436 10.20 3.14 -36.01
CA GLU A 436 11.55 3.69 -36.07
C GLU A 436 12.60 2.59 -35.80
N GLN A 437 13.51 2.41 -36.76
CA GLN A 437 14.54 1.39 -36.69
C GLN A 437 15.73 1.89 -35.87
N VAL A 438 16.03 1.20 -34.77
CA VAL A 438 17.24 1.44 -33.99
C VAL A 438 18.40 0.62 -34.55
N TYR A 439 19.61 1.19 -34.53
CA TYR A 439 20.80 0.62 -35.17
C TYR A 439 21.12 -0.81 -34.68
N GLU A 440 20.71 -1.14 -33.46
CA GLU A 440 20.91 -2.45 -32.85
C GLU A 440 19.94 -3.49 -33.44
N GLY A 441 20.44 -4.34 -34.36
CA GLY A 441 19.67 -5.43 -34.97
C GLY A 441 19.37 -5.29 -36.47
N LEU A 442 19.84 -4.22 -37.12
CA LEU A 442 19.71 -4.02 -38.58
C LEU A 442 20.63 -4.98 -39.36
N LYS A 443 20.16 -5.42 -40.53
CA LYS A 443 20.87 -6.45 -41.33
C LYS A 443 21.80 -5.87 -42.39
N ASP A 444 21.44 -4.73 -42.95
CA ASP A 444 22.20 -3.99 -43.97
C ASP A 444 22.59 -2.58 -43.50
N GLY A 445 22.41 -2.30 -42.19
CA GLY A 445 22.65 -0.99 -41.59
C GLY A 445 21.51 0.01 -41.76
N VAL A 446 20.41 -0.37 -42.43
CA VAL A 446 19.25 0.49 -42.66
C VAL A 446 17.94 -0.21 -42.26
N HIS A 447 17.80 -1.49 -42.56
CA HIS A 447 16.56 -2.24 -42.42
C HIS A 447 16.68 -3.40 -41.43
N SER A 448 15.57 -3.70 -40.76
CA SER A 448 15.38 -4.90 -39.94
C SER A 448 15.23 -6.16 -40.80
N SER A 449 15.43 -7.32 -40.20
CA SER A 449 15.18 -8.61 -40.87
C SER A 449 13.71 -8.80 -41.30
N ALA A 450 12.77 -8.10 -40.66
CA ALA A 450 11.35 -8.18 -41.02
C ALA A 450 11.05 -7.34 -42.27
N GLU A 451 11.63 -6.15 -42.41
CA GLU A 451 11.52 -5.30 -43.60
C GLU A 451 12.12 -5.98 -44.83
N LEU A 452 13.34 -6.50 -44.74
CA LEU A 452 13.98 -7.20 -45.86
C LEU A 452 13.16 -8.40 -46.33
N LYS A 453 12.59 -9.15 -45.39
CA LYS A 453 11.77 -10.31 -45.69
C LYS A 453 10.41 -9.92 -46.28
N ALA A 454 9.80 -8.83 -45.82
CA ALA A 454 8.59 -8.30 -46.43
C ALA A 454 8.84 -7.83 -47.87
N GLN A 455 9.96 -7.14 -48.10
CA GLN A 455 10.35 -6.68 -49.43
C GLN A 455 10.60 -7.86 -50.38
N GLU A 456 11.30 -8.91 -49.92
CA GLU A 456 11.50 -10.14 -50.70
C GLU A 456 10.16 -10.77 -51.15
N PHE A 457 9.16 -10.83 -50.27
CA PHE A 457 7.84 -11.33 -50.64
C PHE A 457 7.12 -10.42 -51.63
N ILE A 458 7.25 -9.08 -51.48
CA ILE A 458 6.65 -8.10 -52.41
C ILE A 458 7.27 -8.24 -53.80
N ASP A 459 8.60 -8.34 -53.89
CA ASP A 459 9.33 -8.49 -55.15
C ASP A 459 8.96 -9.78 -55.89
N ASN A 460 8.61 -10.83 -55.14
CA ASN A 460 8.09 -12.10 -55.67
C ASN A 460 6.57 -12.07 -55.95
N GLY A 461 5.92 -10.90 -55.95
CA GLY A 461 4.51 -10.72 -56.29
C GLY A 461 3.53 -10.88 -55.11
N GLY A 462 4.04 -10.92 -53.87
CA GLY A 462 3.25 -10.90 -52.64
C GLY A 462 2.53 -9.57 -52.43
N LYS A 463 1.48 -9.59 -51.60
CA LYS A 463 0.60 -8.42 -51.35
C LYS A 463 0.78 -7.77 -49.99
N ILE A 464 1.92 -7.99 -49.33
CA ILE A 464 2.21 -7.42 -48.01
C ILE A 464 2.22 -5.90 -48.13
N LYS A 465 1.54 -5.20 -47.21
CA LYS A 465 1.60 -3.74 -47.07
C LYS A 465 2.44 -3.38 -45.85
N ILE A 466 3.39 -2.48 -46.03
CA ILE A 466 4.18 -1.92 -44.92
C ILE A 466 3.49 -0.60 -44.52
N ILE A 467 3.10 -0.48 -43.25
CA ILE A 467 2.32 0.65 -42.75
C ILE A 467 2.81 1.14 -41.39
N GLY A 468 2.59 2.43 -41.10
CA GLY A 468 2.87 3.04 -39.80
C GLY A 468 1.73 2.90 -38.78
N LEU A 469 1.91 3.50 -37.60
CA LEU A 469 0.90 3.48 -36.52
C LEU A 469 -0.36 4.27 -36.89
N ASP A 470 -0.20 5.41 -37.59
CA ASP A 470 -1.33 6.25 -38.03
C ASP A 470 -2.25 5.49 -39.00
N GLU A 471 -1.67 4.80 -39.98
CA GLU A 471 -2.41 3.99 -40.95
C GLU A 471 -3.09 2.78 -40.29
N LEU A 472 -2.46 2.17 -39.27
CA LEU A 472 -3.12 1.14 -38.46
C LEU A 472 -4.35 1.70 -37.75
N ASN A 473 -4.28 2.92 -37.22
CA ASN A 473 -5.42 3.57 -36.58
C ASN A 473 -6.53 3.85 -37.60
N GLU A 474 -6.22 4.21 -38.84
CA GLU A 474 -7.20 4.36 -39.92
C GLU A 474 -7.91 3.03 -40.27
N LEU A 475 -7.22 1.89 -40.22
CA LEU A 475 -7.83 0.58 -40.44
C LEU A 475 -8.83 0.19 -39.34
N ILE A 476 -8.69 0.79 -38.15
CA ILE A 476 -9.49 0.48 -36.96
C ILE A 476 -10.58 1.53 -36.71
N ALA A 477 -10.42 2.75 -37.22
CA ALA A 477 -11.40 3.83 -37.20
C ALA A 477 -12.70 3.45 -37.90
#